data_AF-A0A1D2XAL4-F1
#
_entry.id   AF-A0A1D2XAL4-F1
#
_cell.length_a   1.000
_cell.length_b   1.000
_cell.length_c   1.000
_cell.angle_alpha   90.00
_cell.angle_beta   90.00
_cell.angle_gamma   90.00
#
_symmetry.space_group_name_H-M   'P 1'
#
loop_
_entity.id
_entity.type
_entity.pdbx_description
1 polymer ?
#
loop_
_entity_poly.entity_id
_entity_poly.type
_entity_poly.pdbx_seq_one_letter_code
_entity_poly.pdbx_strand_id
1 'polypeptide(L)'
;MPVSQAPLPNWNDKIQHILAFATITLLIDAAWPTMPLNYQKILAIISYGFLIEILQSFTEDRSASFADIVADAGGIFLYWLSIPFLQKLPVLKIRWHFSQDRLC
;
A
#
# COMPACT_ATOMS: atom_id res chain seq x y z
N MET A 1 -1.97 -34.89 -0.75
CA MET A 1 -2.14 -34.91 0.73
C MET A 1 -2.94 -33.67 1.08
N PRO A 2 -4.00 -33.73 1.92
CA PRO A 2 -4.68 -32.50 2.31
C PRO A 2 -3.68 -31.73 3.14
N VAL A 3 -3.23 -30.57 2.63
CA VAL A 3 -2.39 -29.67 3.41
C VAL A 3 -3.29 -29.22 4.55
N SER A 4 -3.03 -29.71 5.76
CA SER A 4 -3.70 -29.24 6.95
C SER A 4 -3.44 -27.75 7.05
N GLN A 5 -4.39 -26.93 6.61
CA GLN A 5 -4.40 -25.50 6.92
C GLN A 5 -4.54 -25.44 8.44
N ALA A 6 -3.40 -25.33 9.14
CA ALA A 6 -3.40 -24.93 10.52
C ALA A 6 -4.28 -23.66 10.60
N PRO A 7 -5.19 -23.54 11.57
CA PRO A 7 -6.01 -22.34 11.73
C PRO A 7 -5.09 -21.24 12.23
N LEU A 8 -4.27 -20.71 11.31
CA LEU A 8 -3.48 -19.54 11.55
C LEU A 8 -4.48 -18.39 11.69
N PRO A 9 -4.35 -17.57 12.73
CA PRO A 9 -5.25 -16.45 12.93
C PRO A 9 -5.32 -15.60 11.65
N ASN A 10 -6.52 -15.32 11.13
CA ASN A 10 -6.78 -14.46 9.95
C ASN A 10 -6.22 -13.02 10.07
N TRP A 11 -5.55 -12.69 11.17
CA TRP A 11 -4.79 -11.45 11.37
C TRP A 11 -3.57 -11.35 10.48
N ASN A 12 -2.92 -12.48 10.17
CA ASN A 12 -1.71 -12.48 9.33
C ASN A 12 -2.00 -11.90 7.94
N ASP A 13 -3.19 -12.20 7.42
CA ASP A 13 -3.62 -11.73 6.11
C ASP A 13 -3.83 -10.21 6.07
N LYS A 14 -4.48 -9.66 7.08
CA LYS A 14 -4.74 -8.22 7.18
C LYS A 14 -3.46 -7.42 7.35
N ILE A 15 -2.51 -7.95 8.13
CA ILE A 15 -1.19 -7.32 8.29
C ILE A 15 -0.42 -7.35 6.96
N GLN A 16 -0.52 -8.46 6.22
CA GLN A 16 0.06 -8.57 4.88
C GLN A 16 -0.55 -7.56 3.92
N HIS A 17 -1.88 -7.39 3.92
CA HIS A 17 -2.57 -6.35 3.13
C HIS A 17 -2.07 -4.94 3.48
N ILE A 18 -2.06 -4.58 4.78
CA ILE A 18 -1.57 -3.27 5.25
C ILE A 18 -0.12 -3.03 4.81
N LEU A 19 0.77 -4.01 4.99
CA LEU A 19 2.18 -3.88 4.62
C LEU A 19 2.38 -3.82 3.10
N ALA A 20 1.64 -4.62 2.34
CA ALA A 20 1.70 -4.63 0.88
C ALA A 20 1.26 -3.27 0.31
N PHE A 21 0.12 -2.74 0.76
CA PHE A 21 -0.38 -1.44 0.32
C PHE A 21 0.48 -0.27 0.78
N ALA A 22 1.01 -0.31 2.01
CA ALA A 22 1.99 0.67 2.46
C ALA A 22 3.24 0.67 1.56
N THR A 23 3.72 -0.51 1.18
CA THR A 23 4.90 -0.67 0.29
C THR A 23 4.61 -0.18 -1.12
N ILE A 24 3.48 -0.55 -1.71
CA ILE A 24 3.08 -0.07 -3.04
C ILE A 24 2.93 1.45 -3.05
N THR A 25 2.31 2.01 -2.01
CA THR A 25 2.16 3.46 -1.87
C THR A 25 3.53 4.15 -1.81
N LEU A 26 4.47 3.61 -1.02
CA LEU A 26 5.84 4.10 -0.94
C LEU A 26 6.56 4.03 -2.30
N LEU A 27 6.45 2.91 -3.01
CA LEU A 27 7.11 2.71 -4.31
C LEU A 27 6.57 3.66 -5.37
N ILE A 28 5.24 3.84 -5.47
CA ILE A 28 4.62 4.79 -6.41
C ILE A 28 5.04 6.23 -6.08
N ASP A 29 5.12 6.55 -4.80
CA ASP A 29 5.50 7.88 -4.36
C ASP A 29 7.00 8.16 -4.59
N ALA A 30 7.85 7.14 -4.48
CA ALA A 30 9.27 7.19 -4.80
C ALA A 30 9.56 7.19 -6.31
N ALA A 31 8.76 6.48 -7.12
CA ALA A 31 8.93 6.39 -8.57
C ALA A 31 8.64 7.71 -9.30
N TRP A 32 7.76 8.56 -8.74
CA TRP A 32 7.47 9.90 -9.26
C TRP A 32 7.74 10.97 -8.19
N PRO A 33 9.02 11.27 -7.90
CA PRO A 33 9.40 12.20 -6.84
C PRO A 33 9.01 13.66 -7.17
N THR A 34 8.84 13.95 -8.45
CA THR A 34 8.48 15.27 -8.98
C THR A 34 7.00 15.61 -8.77
N MET A 35 6.12 14.63 -8.58
CA MET A 35 4.70 14.87 -8.33
C MET A 35 4.36 14.49 -6.88
N PRO A 36 3.67 15.37 -6.12
CA PRO A 36 3.13 14.98 -4.83
C PRO A 36 2.14 13.81 -4.98
N LEU A 37 1.73 13.25 -3.85
CA LEU A 37 0.79 12.14 -3.80
C LEU A 37 -0.61 12.65 -4.20
N ASN A 38 -0.82 12.77 -5.51
CA ASN A 38 -2.02 13.32 -6.12
C ASN A 38 -3.16 12.31 -6.12
N TYR A 39 -4.39 12.80 -6.26
CA TYR A 39 -5.59 11.97 -6.33
C TYR A 39 -5.50 10.87 -7.40
N GLN A 40 -4.85 11.11 -8.53
CA GLN A 40 -4.64 10.10 -9.58
C GLN A 40 -3.82 8.89 -9.10
N LYS A 41 -2.77 9.11 -8.29
CA LYS A 41 -1.94 8.04 -7.72
C LYS A 41 -2.75 7.25 -6.68
N ILE A 42 -3.49 7.95 -5.82
CA ILE A 42 -4.38 7.32 -4.83
C ILE A 42 -5.43 6.48 -5.54
N LEU A 43 -6.07 7.03 -6.58
CA LEU A 43 -7.06 6.32 -7.38
C LEU A 43 -6.44 5.07 -8.00
N ALA A 44 -5.26 5.16 -8.62
CA ALA A 44 -4.58 4.00 -9.19
C ALA A 44 -4.29 2.89 -8.16
N ILE A 45 -3.83 3.26 -6.95
CA ILE A 45 -3.59 2.31 -5.85
C ILE A 45 -4.90 1.64 -5.41
N ILE A 46 -5.97 2.41 -5.23
CA ILE A 46 -7.28 1.87 -4.83
C ILE A 46 -7.84 0.95 -5.92
N SER A 47 -7.76 1.35 -7.20
CA SER A 47 -8.17 0.51 -8.33
C SER A 47 -7.39 -0.80 -8.35
N TYR A 48 -6.10 -0.75 -8.01
CA TYR A 48 -5.24 -1.93 -7.96
C TYR A 48 -5.66 -2.89 -6.83
N GLY A 49 -5.99 -2.39 -5.64
CA GLY A 49 -6.54 -3.22 -4.55
C GLY A 49 -7.89 -3.84 -4.89
N PHE A 50 -8.78 -3.06 -5.48
CA PHE A 50 -10.06 -3.58 -5.95
C PHE A 50 -9.90 -4.68 -7.02
N LEU A 51 -8.93 -4.53 -7.94
CA LEU A 51 -8.62 -5.56 -8.92
C LEU A 51 -8.10 -6.84 -8.26
N ILE A 52 -7.26 -6.72 -7.23
CA ILE A 52 -6.74 -7.86 -6.48
C ILE A 52 -7.89 -8.61 -5.79
N GLU A 53 -8.85 -7.91 -5.17
CA GLU A 53 -10.02 -8.55 -4.57
C GLU A 53 -10.89 -9.28 -5.60
N ILE A 54 -11.08 -8.68 -6.78
CA ILE A 54 -11.76 -9.36 -7.90
C ILE A 54 -11.01 -10.64 -8.27
N LEU A 55 -9.68 -10.59 -8.43
CA LEU A 55 -8.88 -11.77 -8.77
C LEU A 55 -8.89 -12.82 -7.65
N GLN A 56 -8.91 -12.38 -6.39
CA GLN A 56 -9.05 -13.26 -5.22
C GLN A 56 -10.41 -13.96 -5.23
N SER A 57 -11.49 -13.32 -5.69
CA SER A 57 -12.80 -13.96 -5.81
C SER A 57 -12.84 -15.16 -6.79
N PHE A 58 -11.86 -15.25 -7.71
CA PHE A 58 -11.69 -16.41 -8.60
C PHE A 58 -10.83 -17.53 -7.99
N THR A 59 -10.34 -17.35 -6.76
CA THR A 59 -9.47 -18.32 -6.08
C THR A 59 -10.28 -19.09 -5.02
N GLU A 60 -10.38 -20.42 -5.14
CA GLU A 60 -11.23 -21.27 -4.27
C GLU A 60 -10.82 -21.22 -2.78
N ASP A 61 -9.55 -20.91 -2.48
CA ASP A 61 -9.00 -20.90 -1.11
C ASP A 61 -9.14 -19.54 -0.38
N ARG A 62 -9.64 -18.48 -1.04
CA ARG A 62 -9.65 -17.12 -0.49
C ARG A 62 -10.97 -16.40 -0.79
N SER A 63 -11.66 -15.93 0.25
CA SER A 63 -12.84 -15.06 0.10
C SER A 63 -12.41 -13.59 0.11
N ALA A 64 -12.73 -12.85 -0.94
CA ALA A 64 -12.65 -11.39 -0.91
C ALA A 64 -13.52 -10.85 0.24
N SER A 65 -12.93 -10.14 1.19
CA SER A 65 -13.65 -9.59 2.34
C SER A 65 -13.62 -8.08 2.32
N PHE A 66 -14.70 -7.44 2.72
CA PHE A 66 -14.72 -6.00 2.97
C PHE A 66 -13.65 -5.54 3.98
N ALA A 67 -13.17 -6.47 4.83
CA ALA A 67 -12.07 -6.21 5.74
C ALA A 67 -10.73 -5.96 5.01
N ASP A 68 -10.56 -6.46 3.79
CA ASP A 68 -9.33 -6.34 3.00
C ASP A 68 -9.25 -4.96 2.34
N ILE A 69 -10.34 -4.44 1.75
CA ILE A 69 -10.50 -3.01 1.42
C ILE A 69 -10.11 -2.09 2.59
N VAL A 70 -10.56 -2.40 3.80
CA VAL A 70 -10.25 -1.58 4.99
C VAL A 70 -8.77 -1.69 5.36
N ALA A 71 -8.17 -2.87 5.21
CA ALA A 71 -6.75 -3.09 5.42
C ALA A 71 -5.89 -2.33 4.40
N ASP A 72 -6.30 -2.30 3.12
CA ASP A 72 -5.64 -1.57 2.04
C ASP A 72 -5.66 -0.06 2.30
N ALA A 73 -6.83 0.48 2.67
CA ALA A 73 -6.96 1.88 3.09
C ALA A 73 -6.09 2.19 4.33
N GLY A 74 -6.01 1.23 5.27
CA GLY A 74 -5.12 1.29 6.43
C GLY A 74 -3.64 1.37 6.03
N GLY A 75 -3.21 0.63 5.01
CA GLY A 75 -1.85 0.69 4.47
C GLY A 75 -1.49 2.05 3.87
N ILE A 76 -2.40 2.66 3.12
CA ILE A 76 -2.23 4.03 2.58
C ILE A 76 -2.13 5.04 3.72
N PHE A 77 -3.01 4.94 4.72
CA PHE A 77 -3.00 5.83 5.87
C PHE A 77 -1.72 5.67 6.72
N LEU A 78 -1.26 4.44 6.93
CA LEU A 78 -0.02 4.13 7.61
C LEU A 78 1.18 4.75 6.88
N TYR A 79 1.21 4.66 5.55
CA TYR A 79 2.23 5.32 4.76
C TYR A 79 2.20 6.84 4.99
N TRP A 80 1.03 7.47 4.90
CA TRP A 80 0.88 8.91 5.12
C TRP A 80 1.37 9.34 6.51
N LEU A 81 1.01 8.58 7.56
CA LEU A 81 1.49 8.81 8.93
C LEU A 81 3.01 8.62 9.07
N SER A 82 3.59 7.71 8.28
CA SER A 82 5.03 7.45 8.27
C SER A 82 5.85 8.50 7.54
N ILE A 83 5.25 9.34 6.68
CA ILE A 83 5.94 10.42 5.94
C ILE A 83 6.88 11.27 6.81
N PRO A 84 6.45 11.87 7.94
CA PRO A 84 7.35 12.68 8.79
C PRO A 84 8.52 11.88 9.37
N PHE A 85 8.36 10.56 9.56
CA PHE A 85 9.45 9.69 9.98
C PHE A 85 10.39 9.34 8.81
N LEU A 86 9.83 9.02 7.64
CA LEU A 86 10.59 8.72 6.42
C LEU A 86 11.40 9.93 5.92
N GLN A 87 10.93 11.16 6.14
CA GLN A 87 11.67 12.38 5.86
C GLN A 87 12.96 12.53 6.68
N LYS A 88 13.06 11.85 7.83
CA LYS A 88 14.28 11.83 8.66
C LYS A 88 15.34 10.87 8.09
N LEU A 89 14.94 9.93 7.24
CA LEU A 89 15.87 9.00 6.60
C LEU A 89 16.58 9.69 5.42
N PRO A 90 17.92 9.77 5.40
CA PRO A 90 18.66 10.56 4.42
C PRO A 90 18.44 10.05 2.98
N VAL A 91 18.26 8.75 2.79
CA VAL A 91 18.01 8.11 1.48
C VAL A 91 16.68 8.56 0.89
N LEU A 92 15.65 8.70 1.72
CA LEU A 92 14.31 9.11 1.28
C LEU A 92 14.14 10.62 1.25
N LYS A 93 14.91 11.37 2.06
CA LYS A 93 14.94 12.83 2.04
C LYS A 93 15.29 13.40 0.65
N ILE A 94 16.12 12.69 -0.11
CA ILE A 94 16.47 13.02 -1.51
C ILE A 94 15.21 13.19 -2.37
N ARG A 95 14.16 12.38 -2.16
CA ARG A 95 12.90 12.50 -2.91
C ARG A 95 12.21 13.85 -2.69
N TRP A 96 12.23 14.40 -1.48
CA TRP A 96 11.59 15.68 -1.19
C TRP A 96 12.44 16.89 -1.60
N HIS A 97 13.76 16.71 -1.72
CA HIS A 97 14.66 17.77 -2.17
C HIS A 97 14.33 18.21 -3.61
N PHE A 98 14.13 17.27 -4.53
CA PHE A 98 13.76 17.56 -5.92
C PHE A 98 12.40 18.25 -6.12
N SER A 99 11.50 18.17 -5.14
CA SER A 99 10.21 18.87 -5.20
C SER A 99 10.34 20.37 -4.90
N GLN A 100 11.38 20.79 -4.17
CA GLN A 100 11.55 22.17 -3.72
C GLN A 100 12.24 23.05 -4.76
N ASP A 101 13.12 22.47 -5.58
CA ASP A 101 13.91 23.20 -6.59
C ASP A 101 13.10 23.74 -7.78
N ARG A 102 11.82 23.35 -7.94
CA ARG A 102 10.94 23.84 -9.03
C ARG A 102 10.15 25.11 -8.72
N LEU A 103 10.29 25.66 -7.52
CA LEU A 103 9.67 26.93 -7.14
C LEU A 103 10.61 28.14 -7.29
N CYS A 104 11.80 27.94 -7.87
CA CYS A 104 12.73 29.00 -8.27
C CYS A 104 12.64 29.30 -9.76
#